data_AF-U5S0M2-F1
#
_entry.id   AF-U5S0M2-F1
#
_cell.length_a   1.000
_cell.length_b   1.000
_cell.length_c   1.000
_cell.angle_alpha   90.00
_cell.angle_beta   90.00
_cell.angle_gamma   90.00
#
_symmetry.space_group_name_H-M   'P 1'
#
loop_
_entity.id
_entity.type
_entity.pdbx_description
1 polymer ?
#
loop_
_entity_poly.entity_id
_entity_poly.type
_entity_poly.pdbx_seq_one_letter_code
_entity_poly.pdbx_strand_id
1 'polypeptide(L)'
;MDELLTSSGTINKRPWWVKEREFKDATTPIDWPSVERRKYFWAYPMTAHQEAILEGTMKPEDLPYEVQRILTREELEARNKVVIDYCKNEFPGWEPGPDGFGDVRNTSLAQVSEFFGFTRFPRRLQTNGKVINLAKLVSDAGGGDRIDGFLPPLYEGVKTPEEMGVAKWQGTPEENLMTLRSVARLFGAEDVGCVEVDEDIKKMVFEADMDGKKYVFEDVDEAYETATKRVIPNKCKWVFTWTMRQPPNMTRHQAGRKENAPTYITYMRGHYLSCYIKDFTRGLGYTMVGAGGTGIGCVGATGGFAALSGLGELGRASYIIHPKYGLTNRAMWMHFTDFPIVPTRPIDFGSREFCMTCKICSTACPFGAIKTGDPTWEDDTIYGNPGFLGWRCNYDLCPHCPI
;
A
#
# COMPACT_ATOMS: atom_id res chain seq x y z
N MET A 1 15.20 -7.26 -23.53
CA MET A 1 14.97 -7.84 -22.19
C MET A 1 15.93 -9.00 -21.90
N ASP A 2 16.79 -9.39 -22.86
CA ASP A 2 17.58 -10.63 -22.79
C ASP A 2 18.99 -10.50 -22.17
N GLU A 3 19.42 -9.31 -21.76
CA GLU A 3 20.80 -9.10 -21.26
C GLU A 3 21.00 -9.36 -19.75
N LEU A 4 20.01 -9.93 -19.03
CA LEU A 4 20.07 -10.09 -17.57
C LEU A 4 20.27 -11.54 -17.06
N LEU A 5 20.44 -12.51 -17.95
CA LEU A 5 20.33 -13.95 -17.61
C LEU A 5 21.62 -14.65 -17.12
N THR A 6 22.69 -13.93 -16.77
CA THR A 6 23.96 -14.56 -16.36
C THR A 6 24.45 -14.12 -14.97
N SER A 7 23.82 -14.64 -13.90
CA SER A 7 24.57 -14.99 -12.69
C SER A 7 23.74 -15.92 -11.79
N SER A 8 24.24 -17.13 -11.55
CA SER A 8 23.77 -18.08 -10.54
C SER A 8 24.09 -17.58 -9.11
N GLY A 9 23.45 -16.50 -8.70
CA GLY A 9 23.57 -15.90 -7.38
C GLY A 9 22.21 -15.36 -6.96
N THR A 10 21.88 -15.53 -5.67
CA THR A 10 20.74 -14.94 -4.94
C THR A 10 19.85 -14.02 -5.79
N ILE A 11 18.63 -14.48 -6.07
CA ILE A 11 17.59 -13.79 -6.88
C ILE A 11 17.49 -12.30 -6.57
N ASN A 12 17.58 -11.93 -5.29
CA ASN A 12 17.84 -10.56 -4.85
C ASN A 12 19.33 -10.44 -4.47
N LYS A 13 20.10 -9.62 -5.18
CA LYS A 13 21.50 -9.32 -4.80
C LYS A 13 21.50 -8.44 -3.55
N ARG A 14 21.56 -9.08 -2.38
CA ARG A 14 21.57 -8.40 -1.08
C ARG A 14 22.99 -8.00 -0.67
N PRO A 15 23.16 -6.90 0.08
CA PRO A 15 24.43 -6.60 0.76
C PRO A 15 24.82 -7.73 1.72
N TRP A 16 26.12 -7.92 1.95
CA TRP A 16 26.67 -9.02 2.78
C TRP A 16 26.15 -9.06 4.23
N TRP A 17 25.64 -7.94 4.74
CA TRP A 17 25.11 -7.80 6.11
C TRP A 17 23.61 -8.09 6.22
N VAL A 18 22.92 -8.32 5.09
CA VAL A 18 21.52 -8.76 5.09
C VAL A 18 21.50 -10.28 4.96
N LYS A 19 20.93 -10.95 5.96
CA LYS A 19 20.81 -12.41 6.00
C LYS A 19 19.39 -12.81 5.59
N GLU A 20 19.26 -13.93 4.89
CA GLU A 20 17.96 -14.56 4.66
C GLU A 20 17.56 -15.42 5.85
N ARG A 21 16.25 -15.55 6.06
CA ARG A 21 15.64 -16.41 7.08
C ARG A 21 14.74 -17.44 6.41
N GLU A 22 14.28 -18.41 7.19
CA GLU A 22 13.37 -19.43 6.68
C GLU A 22 11.98 -18.85 6.35
N PHE A 23 11.24 -19.57 5.50
CA PHE A 23 9.87 -19.20 5.18
C PHE A 23 9.03 -19.05 6.44
N LYS A 24 8.20 -17.99 6.51
CA LYS A 24 7.35 -17.66 7.67
C LYS A 24 8.09 -17.37 8.99
N ASP A 25 9.42 -17.30 8.98
CA ASP A 25 10.28 -16.90 10.11
C ASP A 25 10.84 -15.48 9.87
N ALA A 26 9.97 -14.47 9.92
CA ALA A 26 10.40 -13.07 9.92
C ALA A 26 11.05 -12.70 11.28
N THR A 27 11.81 -11.60 11.33
CA THR A 27 12.39 -11.13 12.62
C THR A 27 11.33 -10.76 13.65
N THR A 28 10.11 -10.45 13.21
CA THR A 28 8.94 -10.34 14.08
C THR A 28 8.34 -11.71 14.34
N PRO A 29 8.32 -12.19 15.60
CA PRO A 29 7.64 -13.43 15.94
C PRO A 29 6.15 -13.37 15.57
N ILE A 30 5.66 -14.43 14.93
CA ILE A 30 4.26 -14.61 14.51
C ILE A 30 3.76 -15.91 15.12
N ASP A 31 2.59 -15.83 15.76
CA ASP A 31 1.84 -16.98 16.24
C ASP A 31 0.75 -17.31 15.22
N TRP A 32 1.11 -18.08 14.19
CA TRP A 32 0.26 -18.43 13.05
C TRP A 32 -1.10 -19.06 13.41
N PRO A 33 -1.23 -19.89 14.46
CA PRO A 33 -2.52 -20.31 15.00
C PRO A 33 -3.44 -19.16 15.43
N SER A 34 -2.89 -18.06 15.95
CA SER A 34 -3.65 -16.89 16.43
C SER A 34 -3.90 -15.82 15.36
N VAL A 35 -3.36 -15.99 14.15
CA VAL A 35 -3.60 -15.06 13.03
C VAL A 35 -5.00 -15.30 12.47
N GLU A 36 -5.82 -14.26 12.46
CA GLU A 36 -7.18 -14.30 11.94
C GLU A 36 -7.38 -13.28 10.81
N ARG A 37 -8.28 -13.62 9.88
CA ARG A 37 -8.71 -12.68 8.84
C ARG A 37 -9.55 -11.58 9.49
N ARG A 38 -9.30 -10.32 9.12
CA ARG A 38 -10.04 -9.14 9.61
C ARG A 38 -10.66 -8.35 8.47
N LYS A 39 -11.73 -7.61 8.76
CA LYS A 39 -12.28 -6.64 7.82
C LYS A 39 -11.28 -5.52 7.59
N TYR A 40 -11.25 -4.99 6.37
CA TYR A 40 -10.47 -3.81 6.04
C TYR A 40 -11.30 -2.55 6.28
N PHE A 41 -10.83 -1.66 7.15
CA PHE A 41 -11.51 -0.40 7.48
C PHE A 41 -10.51 0.68 7.90
N TRP A 42 -10.97 1.93 7.92
CA TRP A 42 -10.14 3.07 8.28
C TRP A 42 -10.45 3.52 9.70
N ALA A 43 -9.43 3.85 10.51
CA ALA A 43 -9.66 4.44 11.83
C ALA A 43 -10.32 5.81 11.73
N TYR A 44 -9.78 6.67 10.87
CA TYR A 44 -10.28 8.02 10.66
C TYR A 44 -10.46 8.30 9.16
N PRO A 45 -11.49 9.05 8.76
CA PRO A 45 -11.56 9.55 7.42
C PRO A 45 -10.40 10.52 7.19
N MET A 46 -9.91 10.60 5.96
CA MET A 46 -8.92 11.60 5.56
C MET A 46 -9.34 12.99 6.04
N THR A 47 -8.36 13.81 6.42
CA THR A 47 -8.63 15.17 6.93
C THR A 47 -9.51 15.98 5.98
N ALA A 48 -9.33 15.87 4.67
CA ALA A 48 -10.18 16.55 3.69
C ALA A 48 -11.66 16.10 3.73
N HIS A 49 -11.91 14.81 3.99
CA HIS A 49 -13.28 14.31 4.16
C HIS A 49 -13.88 14.78 5.50
N GLN A 50 -13.08 14.83 6.58
CA GLN A 50 -13.52 15.41 7.85
C GLN A 50 -13.95 16.87 7.69
N GLU A 51 -13.13 17.67 7.01
CA GLU A 51 -13.44 19.08 6.71
C GLU A 51 -14.72 19.20 5.88
N ALA A 52 -14.84 18.44 4.79
CA ALA A 52 -16.02 18.46 3.93
C ALA A 52 -17.30 18.10 4.70
N ILE A 53 -17.24 17.12 5.60
CA ILE A 53 -18.37 16.74 6.45
C ILE A 53 -18.70 17.84 7.46
N LEU A 54 -17.71 18.40 8.14
CA LEU A 54 -17.89 19.49 9.11
C LEU A 54 -18.35 20.81 8.47
N GLU A 55 -18.15 20.98 7.17
CA GLU A 55 -18.64 22.09 6.36
C GLU A 55 -20.01 21.81 5.74
N GLY A 56 -20.54 20.59 5.89
CA GLY A 56 -21.81 20.17 5.30
C GLY A 56 -21.78 19.99 3.77
N THR A 57 -20.60 19.94 3.16
CA THR A 57 -20.42 19.73 1.71
C THR A 57 -20.37 18.26 1.32
N MET A 58 -20.27 17.38 2.31
CA MET A 58 -20.31 15.92 2.20
C MET A 58 -21.08 15.37 3.39
N LYS A 59 -21.82 14.27 3.21
CA LYS A 59 -22.41 13.53 4.33
C LYS A 59 -21.54 12.30 4.65
N PRO A 60 -21.51 11.83 5.91
CA PRO A 60 -20.79 10.59 6.26
C PRO A 60 -21.18 9.40 5.39
N GLU A 61 -22.46 9.30 5.01
CA GLU A 61 -23.00 8.20 4.20
C GLU A 61 -22.52 8.24 2.73
N ASP A 62 -21.95 9.36 2.29
CA ASP A 62 -21.36 9.50 0.96
C ASP A 62 -19.96 8.87 0.87
N LEU A 63 -19.38 8.43 2.00
CA LEU A 63 -18.10 7.76 2.02
C LEU A 63 -18.23 6.31 1.55
N PRO A 64 -17.29 5.81 0.72
CA PRO A 64 -17.33 4.45 0.20
C PRO A 64 -16.87 3.40 1.23
N TYR A 65 -16.85 3.76 2.52
CA TYR A 65 -16.36 2.94 3.61
C TYR A 65 -16.93 3.38 4.95
N GLU A 66 -16.96 2.45 5.90
CA GLU A 66 -17.40 2.71 7.26
C GLU A 66 -16.41 3.64 7.99
N VAL A 67 -16.95 4.67 8.65
CA VAL A 67 -16.18 5.60 9.49
C VAL A 67 -16.40 5.28 10.95
N GLN A 68 -15.31 5.06 11.69
CA GLN A 68 -15.38 4.78 13.13
C GLN A 68 -15.57 6.05 13.95
N ARG A 69 -14.98 7.18 13.53
CA ARG A 69 -15.11 8.46 14.23
C ARG A 69 -14.94 9.66 13.28
N ILE A 70 -15.79 10.66 13.48
CA ILE A 70 -15.65 11.99 12.88
C ILE A 70 -15.30 12.95 14.01
N LEU A 71 -14.21 13.71 13.83
CA LEU A 71 -13.77 14.69 14.81
C LEU A 71 -14.73 15.88 14.83
N THR A 72 -14.94 16.47 16.01
CA THR A 72 -15.55 17.80 16.11
C THR A 72 -14.63 18.85 15.48
N ARG A 73 -15.17 20.04 15.19
CA ARG A 73 -14.36 21.16 14.68
C ARG A 73 -13.24 21.53 15.64
N GLU A 74 -13.53 21.55 16.95
CA GLU A 74 -12.56 21.84 18.01
C GLU A 74 -11.45 20.78 18.06
N GLU A 75 -11.80 19.50 17.98
CA GLU A 75 -10.83 18.40 17.95
C GLU A 75 -9.93 18.48 16.71
N LEU A 76 -10.50 18.77 15.55
CA LEU A 76 -9.77 18.92 14.29
C LEU A 76 -8.80 20.10 14.35
N GLU A 77 -9.23 21.25 14.89
CA GLU A 77 -8.39 22.43 15.07
C GLU A 77 -7.25 22.18 16.06
N ALA A 78 -7.53 21.53 17.19
CA ALA A 78 -6.51 21.15 18.17
C ALA A 78 -5.46 20.21 17.57
N ARG A 79 -5.91 19.20 16.81
CA ARG A 79 -5.02 18.27 16.11
C ARG A 79 -4.15 18.97 15.06
N ASN A 80 -4.73 19.88 14.27
CA ASN A 80 -3.98 20.65 13.28
C ASN A 80 -2.95 21.59 13.95
N LYS A 81 -3.31 22.18 15.10
CA LYS A 81 -2.40 23.02 15.89
C LYS A 81 -1.14 22.26 16.32
N VAL A 82 -1.27 21.01 16.79
CA VAL A 82 -0.13 20.17 17.16
C VAL A 82 0.88 20.02 16.01
N VAL A 83 0.41 19.73 14.79
CA VAL A 83 1.29 19.56 13.62
C VAL A 83 1.92 20.87 13.18
N ILE A 84 1.15 21.96 13.22
CA ILE A 84 1.64 23.29 12.84
C ILE A 84 2.72 23.76 13.81
N ASP A 85 2.49 23.62 15.11
CA ASP A 85 3.47 23.99 16.14
C ASP A 85 4.75 23.16 16.01
N TYR A 86 4.62 21.85 15.75
CA TYR A 86 5.76 20.97 15.45
C TYR A 86 6.53 21.46 14.21
N CYS A 87 5.85 21.77 13.11
CA CYS A 87 6.49 22.26 11.89
C CYS A 87 7.21 23.59 12.10
N LYS A 88 6.64 24.52 12.89
CA LYS A 88 7.28 25.80 13.24
C LYS A 88 8.55 25.61 14.06
N ASN A 89 8.57 24.61 14.95
CA ASN A 89 9.76 24.26 15.72
C ASN A 89 10.85 23.63 14.85
N GLU A 90 10.50 22.64 14.02
CA GLU A 90 11.46 21.91 13.20
C GLU A 90 12.00 22.73 12.02
N PHE A 91 11.21 23.65 11.47
CA PHE A 91 11.55 24.44 10.30
C PHE A 91 11.47 25.94 10.61
N PRO A 92 12.52 26.54 11.22
CA PRO A 92 12.54 27.96 11.53
C PRO A 92 12.25 28.84 10.30
N GLY A 93 11.30 29.75 10.44
CA GLY A 93 10.84 30.63 9.35
C GLY A 93 9.77 30.02 8.44
N TRP A 94 9.35 28.78 8.68
CA TRP A 94 8.17 28.21 8.03
C TRP A 94 6.89 28.80 8.63
N GLU A 95 6.00 29.25 7.76
CA GLU A 95 4.63 29.65 8.12
C GLU A 95 3.65 28.75 7.37
N PRO A 96 2.51 28.37 7.99
CA PRO A 96 1.59 27.39 7.41
C PRO A 96 0.95 27.85 6.09
N GLY A 97 0.82 29.16 5.88
CA GLY A 97 0.24 29.76 4.68
C GLY A 97 -1.16 29.21 4.32
N PRO A 98 -1.61 29.40 3.06
CA PRO A 98 -2.92 28.94 2.62
C PRO A 98 -2.94 27.41 2.56
N ASP A 99 -3.92 26.79 3.21
CA ASP A 99 -4.09 25.34 3.39
C ASP A 99 -3.08 24.62 4.30
N GLY A 100 -2.16 25.34 4.95
CA GLY A 100 -1.28 24.73 5.96
C GLY A 100 -0.13 23.90 5.37
N PHE A 101 0.31 24.18 4.14
CA PHE A 101 1.43 23.51 3.47
C PHE A 101 2.69 24.40 3.31
N GLY A 102 2.63 25.65 3.74
CA GLY A 102 3.69 26.62 3.50
C GLY A 102 3.25 27.75 2.59
N ASP A 103 4.21 28.33 1.88
CA ASP A 103 3.92 29.33 0.86
C ASP A 103 3.07 28.78 -0.31
N VAL A 104 2.62 29.69 -1.18
CA VAL A 104 1.76 29.34 -2.32
C VAL A 104 2.40 28.33 -3.28
N ARG A 105 3.74 28.23 -3.34
CA ARG A 105 4.44 27.27 -4.21
C ARG A 105 4.27 25.85 -3.65
N ASN A 106 4.48 25.68 -2.36
CA ASN A 106 4.29 24.40 -1.68
C ASN A 106 2.82 23.97 -1.68
N THR A 107 1.90 24.91 -1.41
CA THR A 107 0.46 24.64 -1.48
C THR A 107 0.04 24.20 -2.88
N SER A 108 0.48 24.91 -3.92
CA SER A 108 0.17 24.54 -5.31
C SER A 108 0.74 23.17 -5.68
N LEU A 109 1.97 22.87 -5.25
CA LEU A 109 2.59 21.56 -5.48
C LEU A 109 1.83 20.42 -4.76
N ALA A 110 1.37 20.65 -3.54
CA ALA A 110 0.54 19.70 -2.80
C ALA A 110 -0.74 19.37 -3.57
N GLN A 111 -1.48 20.42 -3.96
CA GLN A 111 -2.77 20.30 -4.65
C GLN A 111 -2.64 19.64 -6.02
N VAL A 112 -1.64 20.00 -6.84
CA VAL A 112 -1.46 19.39 -8.17
C VAL A 112 -1.04 17.92 -8.06
N SER A 113 -0.33 17.54 -6.99
CA SER A 113 0.08 16.15 -6.76
C SER A 113 -1.09 15.22 -6.42
N GLU A 114 -2.26 15.77 -6.05
CA GLU A 114 -3.49 14.98 -5.88
C GLU A 114 -4.15 14.59 -7.21
N PHE A 115 -3.76 15.21 -8.34
CA PHE A 115 -4.25 14.81 -9.66
C PHE A 115 -3.78 13.38 -9.98
N PHE A 116 -4.73 12.44 -10.11
CA PHE A 116 -4.48 11.00 -10.11
C PHE A 116 -3.76 10.45 -8.86
N GLY A 117 -3.68 11.23 -7.78
CA GLY A 117 -3.29 10.73 -6.46
C GLY A 117 -4.23 9.60 -6.04
N PHE A 118 -3.66 8.50 -5.53
CA PHE A 118 -4.40 7.25 -5.27
C PHE A 118 -5.16 6.71 -6.49
N THR A 119 -4.76 7.12 -7.70
CA THR A 119 -5.38 6.82 -8.99
C THR A 119 -6.87 7.08 -9.10
N ARG A 120 -7.34 8.11 -8.41
CA ARG A 120 -8.72 8.56 -8.57
C ARG A 120 -8.92 9.17 -9.96
N PHE A 121 -10.07 8.92 -10.55
CA PHE A 121 -10.49 9.65 -11.73
C PHE A 121 -10.66 11.14 -11.39
N PRO A 122 -10.20 12.07 -12.23
CA PRO A 122 -10.38 13.49 -11.98
C PRO A 122 -11.86 13.88 -12.02
N ARG A 123 -12.29 14.68 -11.02
CA ARG A 123 -13.65 15.25 -10.98
C ARG A 123 -13.84 16.42 -11.94
N ARG A 124 -12.75 17.05 -12.38
CA ARG A 124 -12.76 18.14 -13.37
C ARG A 124 -11.54 17.97 -14.27
N LEU A 125 -11.77 17.79 -15.56
CA LEU A 125 -10.74 17.65 -16.58
C LEU A 125 -11.11 18.53 -17.79
N GLN A 126 -10.23 19.44 -18.19
CA GLN A 126 -10.39 20.24 -19.40
C GLN A 126 -9.90 19.41 -20.61
N THR A 127 -10.79 19.12 -21.55
CA THR A 127 -10.45 18.43 -22.81
C THR A 127 -11.33 18.93 -23.94
N ASN A 128 -10.74 19.15 -25.12
CA ASN A 128 -11.44 19.65 -26.31
C ASN A 128 -12.37 20.86 -26.04
N GLY A 129 -11.91 21.80 -25.21
CA GLY A 129 -12.67 23.01 -24.85
C GLY A 129 -13.83 22.79 -23.87
N LYS A 130 -13.98 21.59 -23.28
CA LYS A 130 -15.01 21.26 -22.29
C LYS A 130 -14.42 20.80 -20.97
N VAL A 131 -15.07 21.15 -19.87
CA VAL A 131 -14.77 20.57 -18.55
C VAL A 131 -15.64 19.32 -18.37
N ILE A 132 -14.99 18.18 -18.14
CA ILE A 132 -15.65 16.88 -17.94
C ILE A 132 -15.40 16.41 -16.50
N ASN A 133 -16.42 15.80 -15.89
CA ASN A 133 -16.28 15.08 -14.62
C ASN A 133 -16.15 13.58 -14.88
N LEU A 134 -14.91 13.10 -15.02
CA LEU A 134 -14.65 11.71 -15.40
C LEU A 134 -15.07 10.74 -14.29
N ALA A 135 -14.81 11.07 -13.02
CA ALA A 135 -15.25 10.25 -11.89
C ALA A 135 -16.77 10.03 -11.88
N LYS A 136 -17.55 11.07 -12.17
CA LYS A 136 -19.01 10.95 -12.27
C LYS A 136 -19.43 10.07 -13.45
N LEU A 137 -18.81 10.23 -14.62
CA LEU A 137 -19.14 9.40 -15.79
C LEU A 137 -18.91 7.91 -15.52
N VAL A 138 -17.80 7.57 -14.87
CA VAL A 138 -17.50 6.19 -14.49
C VAL A 138 -18.50 5.68 -13.45
N SER A 139 -18.79 6.49 -12.43
CA SER A 139 -19.76 6.13 -11.38
C SER A 139 -21.18 5.95 -11.92
N ASP A 140 -21.64 6.82 -12.83
CA ASP A 140 -22.96 6.70 -13.48
C ASP A 140 -23.07 5.41 -14.32
N ALA A 141 -21.95 4.87 -14.80
CA ALA A 141 -21.87 3.58 -15.49
C ALA A 141 -21.74 2.37 -14.52
N GLY A 142 -21.77 2.59 -13.20
CA GLY A 142 -21.63 1.54 -12.18
C GLY A 142 -20.20 1.21 -11.78
N GLY A 143 -19.20 1.98 -12.24
CA GLY A 143 -17.80 1.82 -11.85
C GLY A 143 -17.44 2.55 -10.54
N GLY A 144 -16.23 2.29 -10.03
CA GLY A 144 -15.66 3.01 -8.89
C GLY A 144 -15.01 4.34 -9.26
N ASP A 145 -14.54 5.09 -8.27
CA ASP A 145 -13.87 6.38 -8.47
C ASP A 145 -12.37 6.26 -8.77
N ARG A 146 -11.84 5.03 -8.95
CA ARG A 146 -10.42 4.73 -9.18
C ARG A 146 -10.23 3.84 -10.42
N ILE A 147 -9.04 3.95 -11.01
CA ILE A 147 -8.65 3.12 -12.16
C ILE A 147 -8.18 1.71 -11.75
N ASP A 148 -7.70 1.57 -10.52
CA ASP A 148 -7.19 0.32 -9.96
C ASP A 148 -8.27 -0.37 -9.12
N GLY A 149 -8.46 -1.68 -9.35
CA GLY A 149 -9.45 -2.51 -8.66
C GLY A 149 -8.96 -3.94 -8.48
N PHE A 150 -9.81 -4.83 -7.99
CA PHE A 150 -9.41 -6.23 -7.73
C PHE A 150 -8.97 -6.99 -8.99
N LEU A 151 -9.68 -6.80 -10.09
CA LEU A 151 -9.37 -7.42 -11.38
C LEU A 151 -8.40 -6.54 -12.20
N PRO A 152 -7.76 -7.08 -13.25
CA PRO A 152 -7.03 -6.27 -14.24
C PRO A 152 -7.93 -5.17 -14.85
N PRO A 153 -7.36 -4.03 -15.28
CA PRO A 153 -8.11 -2.96 -15.93
C PRO A 153 -8.62 -3.33 -17.34
N LEU A 154 -8.15 -4.45 -17.89
CA LEU A 154 -8.58 -4.99 -19.19
C LEU A 154 -8.33 -4.03 -20.35
N TYR A 155 -7.14 -3.41 -20.42
CA TYR A 155 -6.80 -2.54 -21.55
C TYR A 155 -6.95 -3.31 -22.87
N GLU A 156 -7.72 -2.73 -23.81
CA GLU A 156 -8.07 -3.32 -25.11
C GLU A 156 -6.85 -3.66 -25.97
N GLY A 157 -5.74 -2.93 -25.77
CA GLY A 157 -4.50 -3.16 -26.51
C GLY A 157 -3.75 -4.42 -26.07
N VAL A 158 -4.09 -5.01 -24.92
CA VAL A 158 -3.48 -6.24 -24.43
C VAL A 158 -4.34 -7.43 -24.81
N LYS A 159 -3.79 -8.29 -25.66
CA LYS A 159 -4.36 -9.57 -26.05
C LYS A 159 -3.71 -10.71 -25.26
N THR A 160 -4.51 -11.71 -24.93
CA THR A 160 -4.05 -12.98 -24.39
C THR A 160 -3.29 -13.80 -25.46
N PRO A 161 -2.47 -14.79 -25.06
CA PRO A 161 -1.81 -15.69 -26.01
C PRO A 161 -2.80 -16.40 -26.96
N GLU A 162 -3.96 -16.80 -26.43
CA GLU A 162 -5.03 -17.44 -27.22
C GLU A 162 -5.57 -16.51 -28.32
N GLU A 163 -5.89 -15.25 -27.99
CA GLU A 163 -6.35 -14.26 -28.96
C GLU A 163 -5.30 -13.91 -30.02
N MET A 164 -4.01 -14.06 -29.68
CA MET A 164 -2.90 -13.88 -30.62
C MET A 164 -2.58 -15.15 -31.43
N GLY A 165 -3.18 -16.29 -31.10
CA GLY A 165 -2.87 -17.58 -31.72
C GLY A 165 -1.45 -18.08 -31.42
N VAL A 166 -0.87 -17.68 -30.28
CA VAL A 166 0.46 -18.10 -29.82
C VAL A 166 0.39 -18.91 -28.53
N ALA A 167 1.43 -19.67 -28.25
CA ALA A 167 1.52 -20.42 -27.00
C ALA A 167 1.58 -19.48 -25.79
N LYS A 168 0.92 -19.89 -24.69
CA LYS A 168 1.09 -19.28 -23.37
C LYS A 168 2.59 -19.26 -22.99
N TRP A 169 3.05 -18.16 -22.41
CA TRP A 169 4.45 -18.02 -21.99
C TRP A 169 4.86 -19.17 -21.05
N GLN A 170 6.06 -19.70 -21.22
CA GLN A 170 6.66 -20.71 -20.35
C GLN A 170 8.09 -20.27 -20.03
N GLY A 171 8.34 -19.93 -18.77
CA GLY A 171 9.66 -19.56 -18.26
C GLY A 171 9.90 -20.22 -16.90
N THR A 172 11.17 -20.29 -16.49
CA THR A 172 11.50 -20.78 -15.14
C THR A 172 10.97 -19.82 -14.06
N PRO A 173 10.65 -20.28 -12.84
CA PRO A 173 10.21 -19.40 -11.76
C PRO A 173 11.17 -18.22 -11.48
N GLU A 174 12.48 -18.44 -11.63
CA GLU A 174 13.53 -17.42 -11.50
C GLU A 174 13.46 -16.37 -12.61
N GLU A 175 13.33 -16.83 -13.86
CA GLU A 175 13.18 -15.95 -15.03
C GLU A 175 11.90 -15.13 -14.92
N ASN A 176 10.78 -15.74 -14.52
CA ASN A 176 9.50 -15.06 -14.36
C ASN A 176 9.58 -13.94 -13.30
N LEU A 177 10.30 -14.15 -12.19
CA LEU A 177 10.56 -13.09 -11.23
C LEU A 177 11.41 -11.96 -11.83
N MET A 178 12.41 -12.27 -12.66
CA MET A 178 13.22 -11.24 -13.34
C MET A 178 12.40 -10.45 -14.37
N THR A 179 11.49 -11.11 -15.06
CA THR A 179 10.53 -10.48 -15.97
C THR A 179 9.62 -9.51 -15.23
N LEU A 180 8.99 -9.94 -14.13
CA LEU A 180 8.16 -9.04 -13.31
C LEU A 180 8.98 -7.93 -12.65
N ARG A 181 10.22 -8.20 -12.23
CA ARG A 181 11.14 -7.17 -11.74
C ARG A 181 11.39 -6.10 -12.80
N SER A 182 11.63 -6.51 -14.03
CA SER A 182 11.91 -5.58 -15.14
C SER A 182 10.72 -4.65 -15.38
N VAL A 183 9.50 -5.21 -15.37
CA VAL A 183 8.26 -4.42 -15.45
C VAL A 183 8.12 -3.50 -14.24
N ALA A 184 8.30 -4.01 -13.02
CA ALA A 184 8.19 -3.21 -11.80
C ALA A 184 9.18 -2.04 -11.78
N ARG A 185 10.44 -2.27 -12.18
CA ARG A 185 11.48 -1.24 -12.28
C ARG A 185 11.15 -0.19 -13.33
N LEU A 186 10.53 -0.56 -14.45
CA LEU A 186 10.08 0.39 -15.48
C LEU A 186 9.11 1.43 -14.92
N PHE A 187 8.22 1.04 -14.02
CA PHE A 187 7.27 1.95 -13.35
C PHE A 187 7.81 2.55 -12.04
N GLY A 188 9.11 2.35 -11.77
CA GLY A 188 9.83 2.98 -10.68
C GLY A 188 9.70 2.26 -9.34
N ALA A 189 9.32 0.97 -9.31
CA ALA A 189 9.47 0.18 -8.09
C ALA A 189 10.95 0.10 -7.68
N GLU A 190 11.22 0.01 -6.38
CA GLU A 190 12.59 -0.11 -5.90
C GLU A 190 13.06 -1.56 -5.86
N ASP A 191 12.28 -2.42 -5.22
CA ASP A 191 12.58 -3.84 -5.04
C ASP A 191 11.30 -4.68 -5.19
N VAL A 192 11.48 -5.97 -5.48
CA VAL A 192 10.40 -6.95 -5.64
C VAL A 192 10.69 -8.23 -4.86
N GLY A 193 9.63 -8.93 -4.48
CA GLY A 193 9.71 -10.21 -3.79
C GLY A 193 8.48 -11.07 -4.08
N CYS A 194 8.48 -12.30 -3.61
CA CYS A 194 7.37 -13.21 -3.77
C CYS A 194 7.18 -14.07 -2.52
N VAL A 195 5.93 -14.30 -2.13
CA VAL A 195 5.54 -15.25 -1.07
C VAL A 195 4.75 -16.37 -1.72
N GLU A 196 5.04 -17.63 -1.35
CA GLU A 196 4.21 -18.76 -1.74
C GLU A 196 2.94 -18.81 -0.86
N VAL A 197 1.79 -19.15 -1.45
CA VAL A 197 0.50 -19.18 -0.75
C VAL A 197 0.28 -20.55 -0.12
N ASP A 198 0.23 -20.58 1.21
CA ASP A 198 -0.27 -21.70 2.01
C ASP A 198 -1.49 -21.27 2.86
N GLU A 199 -1.99 -22.18 3.69
CA GLU A 199 -3.14 -21.91 4.56
C GLU A 199 -2.87 -20.82 5.62
N ASP A 200 -1.62 -20.61 6.02
CA ASP A 200 -1.26 -19.54 6.94
C ASP A 200 -1.23 -18.18 6.22
N ILE A 201 -0.68 -18.14 5.01
CA ILE A 201 -0.67 -16.93 4.17
C ILE A 201 -2.10 -16.50 3.80
N LYS A 202 -3.02 -17.44 3.57
CA LYS A 202 -4.44 -17.12 3.35
C LYS A 202 -5.10 -16.42 4.55
N LYS A 203 -4.63 -16.64 5.78
CA LYS A 203 -5.15 -15.93 6.98
C LYS A 203 -4.77 -14.45 7.00
N MET A 204 -3.76 -14.03 6.23
CA MET A 204 -3.35 -12.63 6.10
C MET A 204 -4.19 -11.83 5.09
N VAL A 205 -5.08 -12.50 4.35
CA VAL A 205 -6.06 -11.86 3.45
C VAL A 205 -7.23 -11.33 4.27
N PHE A 206 -7.65 -10.10 4.00
CA PHE A 206 -8.79 -9.50 4.68
C PHE A 206 -10.04 -10.38 4.54
N GLU A 207 -10.86 -10.47 5.58
CA GLU A 207 -12.13 -11.20 5.54
C GLU A 207 -13.07 -10.57 4.50
N ALA A 208 -13.20 -9.25 4.58
CA ALA A 208 -13.98 -8.41 3.67
C ALA A 208 -13.25 -7.08 3.45
N ASP A 209 -13.46 -6.52 2.26
CA ASP A 209 -12.96 -5.22 1.86
C ASP A 209 -13.82 -4.08 2.44
N MET A 210 -13.42 -2.84 2.19
CA MET A 210 -14.07 -1.61 2.66
C MET A 210 -15.50 -1.44 2.16
N ASP A 211 -15.84 -2.03 1.01
CA ASP A 211 -17.18 -2.05 0.44
C ASP A 211 -18.01 -3.28 0.90
N GLY A 212 -17.52 -4.02 1.90
CA GLY A 212 -18.20 -5.16 2.50
C GLY A 212 -18.10 -6.46 1.70
N LYS A 213 -17.48 -6.47 0.52
CA LYS A 213 -17.33 -7.69 -0.28
C LYS A 213 -16.32 -8.63 0.36
N LYS A 214 -16.69 -9.89 0.52
CA LYS A 214 -15.83 -10.92 1.12
C LYS A 214 -14.75 -11.38 0.15
N TYR A 215 -13.54 -11.59 0.63
CA TYR A 215 -12.53 -12.31 -0.14
C TYR A 215 -12.70 -13.83 0.05
N VAL A 216 -12.77 -14.58 -1.04
CA VAL A 216 -12.98 -16.04 -1.02
C VAL A 216 -11.94 -16.72 -1.91
N PHE A 217 -11.44 -17.86 -1.47
CA PHE A 217 -10.59 -18.73 -2.28
C PHE A 217 -11.43 -19.89 -2.83
N GLU A 218 -11.43 -20.09 -4.16
CA GLU A 218 -12.24 -21.11 -4.82
C GLU A 218 -11.43 -21.86 -5.89
N ASP A 219 -11.82 -23.11 -6.18
CA ASP A 219 -11.29 -23.90 -7.29
C ASP A 219 -11.99 -23.52 -8.59
N VAL A 220 -11.58 -22.38 -9.16
CA VAL A 220 -12.11 -21.82 -10.42
C VAL A 220 -10.97 -21.42 -11.36
N ASP A 221 -11.24 -21.38 -12.66
CA ASP A 221 -10.23 -21.03 -13.67
C ASP A 221 -9.92 -19.53 -13.71
N GLU A 222 -10.90 -18.67 -13.42
CA GLU A 222 -10.76 -17.23 -13.50
C GLU A 222 -11.17 -16.56 -12.20
N ALA A 223 -10.45 -15.50 -11.84
CA ALA A 223 -10.87 -14.63 -10.75
C ALA A 223 -12.09 -13.81 -11.18
N TYR A 224 -13.01 -13.56 -10.25
CA TYR A 224 -14.20 -12.78 -10.53
C TYR A 224 -14.66 -11.97 -9.31
N GLU A 225 -15.52 -10.99 -9.57
CA GLU A 225 -16.15 -10.14 -8.56
C GLU A 225 -17.67 -10.17 -8.74
N THR A 226 -18.39 -10.22 -7.62
CA THR A 226 -19.85 -10.12 -7.58
C THR A 226 -20.28 -8.91 -6.75
N ALA A 227 -21.58 -8.76 -6.51
CA ALA A 227 -22.09 -7.78 -5.56
C ALA A 227 -21.62 -8.04 -4.11
N THR A 228 -21.22 -9.27 -3.76
CA THR A 228 -20.99 -9.69 -2.37
C THR A 228 -19.61 -10.30 -2.11
N LYS A 229 -18.84 -10.67 -3.15
CA LYS A 229 -17.53 -11.30 -2.97
C LYS A 229 -16.55 -11.00 -4.09
N ARG A 230 -15.26 -11.14 -3.77
CA ARG A 230 -14.10 -11.17 -4.67
C ARG A 230 -13.43 -12.53 -4.55
N VAL A 231 -13.28 -13.23 -5.67
CA VAL A 231 -12.78 -14.61 -5.68
C VAL A 231 -11.36 -14.67 -6.22
N ILE A 232 -10.47 -15.25 -5.42
CA ILE A 232 -9.09 -15.56 -5.77
C ILE A 232 -9.02 -17.06 -6.09
N PRO A 233 -8.68 -17.45 -7.32
CA PRO A 233 -8.50 -18.86 -7.67
C PRO A 233 -7.45 -19.54 -6.79
N ASN A 234 -7.70 -20.76 -6.33
CA ASN A 234 -6.71 -21.56 -5.56
C ASN A 234 -5.43 -21.87 -6.34
N LYS A 235 -5.46 -21.78 -7.68
CA LYS A 235 -4.25 -21.85 -8.52
C LYS A 235 -3.34 -20.62 -8.41
N CYS A 236 -3.81 -19.51 -7.82
CA CYS A 236 -2.99 -18.35 -7.54
C CYS A 236 -2.07 -18.63 -6.34
N LYS A 237 -1.02 -19.42 -6.58
CA LYS A 237 -0.09 -19.93 -5.56
C LYS A 237 1.01 -18.94 -5.15
N TRP A 238 1.06 -17.77 -5.78
CA TRP A 238 2.11 -16.78 -5.55
C TRP A 238 1.53 -15.42 -5.21
N VAL A 239 2.16 -14.73 -4.26
CA VAL A 239 1.93 -13.32 -3.97
C VAL A 239 3.15 -12.55 -4.44
N PHE A 240 3.03 -11.85 -5.57
CA PHE A 240 4.07 -10.94 -6.03
C PHE A 240 4.00 -9.64 -5.23
N THR A 241 5.15 -9.15 -4.76
CA THR A 241 5.26 -7.96 -3.92
C THR A 241 6.27 -6.98 -4.50
N TRP A 242 6.06 -5.68 -4.28
CA TRP A 242 7.01 -4.64 -4.69
C TRP A 242 7.00 -3.44 -3.76
N THR A 243 8.07 -2.66 -3.79
CA THR A 243 8.18 -1.41 -3.04
C THR A 243 8.25 -0.17 -3.93
N MET A 244 7.75 0.95 -3.43
CA MET A 244 7.79 2.27 -4.06
C MET A 244 8.21 3.30 -3.01
N ARG A 245 9.31 3.99 -3.31
CA ARG A 245 9.91 4.99 -2.42
C ARG A 245 9.38 6.38 -2.70
N GLN A 246 9.16 7.14 -1.63
CA GLN A 246 8.93 8.58 -1.72
C GLN A 246 10.21 9.32 -2.15
N PRO A 247 10.08 10.50 -2.76
CA PRO A 247 11.22 11.40 -2.96
C PRO A 247 11.85 11.77 -1.60
N PRO A 248 13.04 11.23 -1.25
CA PRO A 248 13.52 11.26 0.14
C PRO A 248 13.86 12.67 0.62
N ASN A 249 14.37 13.53 -0.27
CA ASN A 249 14.67 14.91 0.07
C ASN A 249 13.39 15.70 0.39
N MET A 250 12.28 15.46 -0.32
CA MET A 250 11.02 16.13 -0.01
C MET A 250 10.39 15.58 1.26
N THR A 251 10.40 14.26 1.47
CA THR A 251 9.85 13.63 2.68
C THR A 251 10.53 14.15 3.95
N ARG A 252 11.85 14.36 3.93
CA ARG A 252 12.61 14.87 5.09
C ARG A 252 12.32 16.32 5.46
N HIS A 253 11.85 17.12 4.50
CA HIS A 253 11.53 18.55 4.70
C HIS A 253 10.02 18.79 4.55
N GLN A 254 9.21 17.73 4.66
CA GLN A 254 7.77 17.85 4.55
C GLN A 254 7.25 18.59 5.78
N ALA A 255 6.73 19.78 5.55
CA ALA A 255 5.99 20.55 6.53
C ALA A 255 4.53 20.66 6.07
N GLY A 256 3.61 20.54 7.00
CA GLY A 256 2.21 20.86 6.78
C GLY A 256 1.24 20.04 7.59
N ARG A 257 -0.01 20.49 7.63
CA ARG A 257 -1.07 19.90 8.47
C ARG A 257 -1.59 18.53 7.96
N LYS A 258 -1.17 18.07 6.77
CA LYS A 258 -1.58 16.80 6.12
C LYS A 258 -0.40 16.17 5.36
N GLU A 259 -0.61 14.99 4.79
CA GLU A 259 0.28 14.42 3.77
C GLU A 259 0.42 15.39 2.57
N ASN A 260 1.58 15.36 1.90
CA ASN A 260 1.90 16.30 0.82
C ASN A 260 2.39 15.54 -0.43
N ALA A 261 2.80 16.27 -1.46
CA ALA A 261 3.31 15.82 -2.75
C ALA A 261 4.15 14.52 -2.76
N PRO A 262 5.18 14.33 -1.90
CA PRO A 262 5.97 13.10 -1.93
C PRO A 262 5.15 11.84 -1.65
N THR A 263 4.07 11.94 -0.89
CA THR A 263 3.16 10.83 -0.62
C THR A 263 2.26 10.56 -1.82
N TYR A 264 1.56 11.58 -2.32
CA TYR A 264 0.59 11.44 -3.40
C TYR A 264 1.21 10.92 -4.71
N ILE A 265 2.40 11.41 -5.07
CA ILE A 265 3.09 10.96 -6.28
C ILE A 265 3.50 9.48 -6.19
N THR A 266 3.80 9.01 -4.99
CA THR A 266 4.19 7.61 -4.76
C THR A 266 2.99 6.68 -4.89
N TYR A 267 1.83 7.11 -4.38
CA TYR A 267 0.57 6.40 -4.58
C TYR A 267 0.15 6.35 -6.06
N MET A 268 0.31 7.45 -6.79
CA MET A 268 0.07 7.48 -8.24
C MET A 268 0.94 6.43 -8.97
N ARG A 269 2.26 6.45 -8.73
CA ARG A 269 3.21 5.49 -9.34
C ARG A 269 2.93 4.05 -8.96
N GLY A 270 2.64 3.79 -7.69
CA GLY A 270 2.32 2.45 -7.21
C GLY A 270 1.11 1.86 -7.92
N HIS A 271 0.04 2.65 -8.07
CA HIS A 271 -1.21 2.16 -8.68
C HIS A 271 -1.08 2.03 -10.20
N TYR A 272 -0.26 2.86 -10.85
CA TYR A 272 0.10 2.60 -12.24
C TYR A 272 0.74 1.22 -12.37
N LEU A 273 1.78 0.92 -11.58
CA LEU A 273 2.38 -0.41 -11.63
C LEU A 273 1.33 -1.51 -11.37
N SER A 274 0.45 -1.36 -10.38
CA SER A 274 -0.67 -2.30 -10.10
C SER A 274 -1.50 -2.59 -11.35
N CYS A 275 -1.97 -1.55 -12.05
CA CYS A 275 -2.74 -1.71 -13.29
C CYS A 275 -1.93 -2.40 -14.40
N TYR A 276 -0.72 -1.90 -14.68
CA TYR A 276 0.10 -2.38 -15.80
C TYR A 276 0.60 -3.81 -15.59
N ILE A 277 0.97 -4.19 -14.37
CA ILE A 277 1.51 -5.53 -14.10
C ILE A 277 0.43 -6.62 -14.20
N LYS A 278 -0.81 -6.31 -13.81
CA LYS A 278 -1.95 -7.21 -13.98
C LYS A 278 -2.25 -7.47 -15.45
N ASP A 279 -2.29 -6.41 -16.26
CA ASP A 279 -2.50 -6.55 -17.70
C ASP A 279 -1.31 -7.21 -18.42
N PHE A 280 -0.08 -6.89 -18.02
CA PHE A 280 1.11 -7.58 -18.52
C PHE A 280 1.02 -9.09 -18.28
N THR A 281 0.65 -9.49 -17.07
CA THR A 281 0.52 -10.90 -16.68
C THR A 281 -0.60 -11.59 -17.47
N ARG A 282 -1.72 -10.90 -17.72
CA ARG A 282 -2.80 -11.34 -18.61
C ARG A 282 -2.30 -11.57 -20.04
N GLY A 283 -1.47 -10.67 -20.58
CA GLY A 283 -0.83 -10.83 -21.89
C GLY A 283 0.11 -12.04 -21.99
N LEU A 284 0.67 -12.49 -20.85
CA LEU A 284 1.43 -13.74 -20.77
C LEU A 284 0.55 -14.99 -20.62
N GLY A 285 -0.77 -14.83 -20.45
CA GLY A 285 -1.74 -15.91 -20.26
C GLY A 285 -1.94 -16.33 -18.81
N TYR A 286 -1.64 -15.45 -17.84
CA TYR A 286 -1.75 -15.72 -16.41
C TYR A 286 -2.69 -14.72 -15.73
N THR A 287 -3.29 -15.13 -14.61
CA THR A 287 -4.15 -14.32 -13.76
C THR A 287 -3.30 -13.58 -12.73
N MET A 288 -3.58 -12.29 -12.51
CA MET A 288 -3.06 -11.53 -11.37
C MET A 288 -4.15 -10.62 -10.81
N VAL A 289 -4.35 -10.65 -9.50
CA VAL A 289 -5.45 -9.94 -8.81
C VAL A 289 -5.03 -9.22 -7.55
N GLY A 290 -5.81 -8.20 -7.22
CA GLY A 290 -5.65 -7.26 -6.12
C GLY A 290 -5.51 -5.83 -6.62
N ALA A 291 -5.55 -4.89 -5.69
CA ALA A 291 -5.32 -3.46 -5.91
C ALA A 291 -4.23 -2.93 -4.97
N GLY A 292 -3.78 -1.70 -5.22
CA GLY A 292 -2.85 -1.00 -4.35
C GLY A 292 -3.39 -0.82 -2.92
N GLY A 293 -2.47 -0.80 -1.95
CA GLY A 293 -2.71 -0.95 -0.51
C GLY A 293 -3.52 0.14 0.22
N THR A 294 -4.30 0.96 -0.48
CA THR A 294 -5.05 2.10 0.10
C THR A 294 -6.42 2.33 -0.56
N GLY A 295 -7.01 1.29 -1.17
CA GLY A 295 -8.31 1.40 -1.83
C GLY A 295 -9.07 0.09 -1.88
N ILE A 296 -10.27 0.16 -2.46
CA ILE A 296 -11.12 -1.01 -2.77
C ILE A 296 -10.34 -1.95 -3.69
N GLY A 297 -10.39 -3.24 -3.41
CA GLY A 297 -9.63 -4.29 -4.07
C GLY A 297 -8.31 -4.63 -3.37
N CYS A 298 -7.96 -3.93 -2.27
CA CYS A 298 -6.80 -4.32 -1.47
C CYS A 298 -7.08 -5.64 -0.76
N VAL A 299 -6.23 -6.64 -1.00
CA VAL A 299 -6.51 -8.02 -0.59
C VAL A 299 -6.03 -8.32 0.84
N GLY A 300 -5.04 -7.60 1.37
CA GLY A 300 -4.49 -7.90 2.70
C GLY A 300 -3.48 -6.89 3.20
N ALA A 301 -3.02 -7.10 4.44
CA ALA A 301 -2.10 -6.21 5.14
C ALA A 301 -0.71 -6.22 4.48
N THR A 302 -0.49 -5.24 3.61
CA THR A 302 0.63 -5.26 2.64
C THR A 302 2.03 -5.25 3.29
N GLY A 303 2.19 -4.65 4.48
CA GLY A 303 3.44 -4.67 5.23
C GLY A 303 3.86 -6.07 5.70
N GLY A 304 2.90 -6.92 6.10
CA GLY A 304 3.19 -8.29 6.52
C GLY A 304 3.76 -9.12 5.36
N PHE A 305 3.14 -9.01 4.18
CA PHE A 305 3.63 -9.66 2.97
C PHE A 305 5.01 -9.15 2.55
N ALA A 306 5.28 -7.85 2.70
CA ALA A 306 6.59 -7.28 2.42
C ALA A 306 7.68 -7.81 3.37
N ALA A 307 7.36 -8.01 4.65
CA ALA A 307 8.30 -8.65 5.58
C ALA A 307 8.57 -10.11 5.18
N LEU A 308 7.53 -10.86 4.83
CA LEU A 308 7.63 -12.28 4.47
C LEU A 308 8.33 -12.52 3.12
N SER A 309 8.22 -11.59 2.18
CA SER A 309 8.94 -11.63 0.91
C SER A 309 10.36 -11.05 1.00
N GLY A 310 10.79 -10.61 2.18
CA GLY A 310 12.14 -10.09 2.39
C GLY A 310 12.35 -8.67 1.89
N LEU A 311 11.30 -7.88 1.68
CA LEU A 311 11.41 -6.47 1.32
C LEU A 311 11.73 -5.57 2.52
N GLY A 312 11.74 -6.11 3.74
CA GLY A 312 12.19 -5.38 4.92
C GLY A 312 11.82 -6.10 6.20
N GLU A 313 11.94 -5.39 7.31
CA GLU A 313 11.60 -5.87 8.64
C GLU A 313 10.65 -4.88 9.33
N LEU A 314 9.78 -5.36 10.22
CA LEU A 314 8.91 -4.47 10.99
C LEU A 314 9.72 -3.59 11.94
N GLY A 315 9.53 -2.27 11.88
CA GLY A 315 10.11 -1.29 12.78
C GLY A 315 9.18 -0.80 13.87
N ARG A 316 9.72 -0.01 14.80
CA ARG A 316 8.98 0.60 15.92
C ARG A 316 7.78 1.45 15.51
N ALA A 317 7.85 2.11 14.36
CA ALA A 317 6.74 2.92 13.84
C ALA A 317 5.59 2.06 13.25
N SER A 318 5.61 0.74 13.46
CA SER A 318 4.69 -0.26 12.87
C SER A 318 4.74 -0.33 11.34
N TYR A 319 5.78 0.23 10.73
CA TYR A 319 6.05 0.16 9.29
C TYR A 319 7.25 -0.73 9.00
N ILE A 320 7.31 -1.25 7.79
CA ILE A 320 8.44 -2.05 7.32
C ILE A 320 9.62 -1.14 6.95
N ILE A 321 10.76 -1.40 7.57
CA ILE A 321 12.04 -0.75 7.30
C ILE A 321 12.73 -1.53 6.18
N HIS A 322 12.96 -0.86 5.06
CA HIS A 322 13.74 -1.42 3.97
C HIS A 322 15.26 -1.29 4.26
N PRO A 323 16.10 -2.31 4.04
CA PRO A 323 17.53 -2.25 4.37
C PRO A 323 18.28 -1.10 3.68
N LYS A 324 17.88 -0.75 2.44
CA LYS A 324 18.52 0.34 1.68
C LYS A 324 17.82 1.69 1.81
N TYR A 325 16.52 1.70 2.09
CA TYR A 325 15.68 2.90 1.95
C TYR A 325 15.00 3.31 3.27
N GLY A 326 15.22 2.55 4.35
CA GLY A 326 14.59 2.78 5.64
C GLY A 326 13.07 2.83 5.52
N LEU A 327 12.48 3.78 6.25
CA LEU A 327 11.04 4.04 6.25
C LEU A 327 10.57 4.97 5.10
N THR A 328 11.44 5.31 4.14
CA THR A 328 11.02 6.16 3.00
C THR A 328 10.24 5.39 1.93
N ASN A 329 10.19 4.06 2.02
CA ASN A 329 9.27 3.24 1.24
C ASN A 329 7.85 3.44 1.76
N ARG A 330 6.97 3.92 0.88
CA ARG A 330 5.59 4.26 1.25
C ARG A 330 4.59 3.21 0.79
N ALA A 331 4.75 2.75 -0.44
CA ALA A 331 3.93 1.67 -0.98
C ALA A 331 4.76 0.40 -0.98
N MET A 332 4.32 -0.60 -0.23
CA MET A 332 4.84 -1.96 -0.30
C MET A 332 3.68 -2.85 -0.63
N TRP A 333 3.40 -3.09 -1.90
CA TRP A 333 2.13 -3.67 -2.33
C TRP A 333 2.27 -5.08 -2.84
N MET A 334 1.13 -5.73 -3.06
CA MET A 334 1.08 -7.13 -3.40
C MET A 334 -0.09 -7.50 -4.31
N HIS A 335 0.10 -8.56 -5.09
CA HIS A 335 -0.94 -9.19 -5.90
C HIS A 335 -0.82 -10.71 -5.88
N PHE A 336 -1.96 -11.39 -5.85
CA PHE A 336 -2.04 -12.85 -6.01
C PHE A 336 -1.97 -13.19 -7.50
N THR A 337 -1.27 -14.25 -7.86
CA THR A 337 -1.15 -14.67 -9.25
C THR A 337 -0.94 -16.17 -9.39
N ASP A 338 -1.36 -16.72 -10.53
CA ASP A 338 -1.03 -18.09 -10.97
C ASP A 338 0.22 -18.11 -11.88
N PHE A 339 0.91 -16.98 -12.04
CA PHE A 339 2.19 -16.91 -12.74
C PHE A 339 3.29 -17.52 -11.87
N PRO A 340 3.99 -18.60 -12.30
CA PRO A 340 4.98 -19.27 -11.46
C PRO A 340 6.19 -18.38 -11.20
N ILE A 341 6.41 -18.03 -9.93
CA ILE A 341 7.47 -17.12 -9.52
C ILE A 341 8.27 -17.79 -8.40
N VAL A 342 9.59 -17.68 -8.43
CA VAL A 342 10.40 -18.20 -7.33
C VAL A 342 10.14 -17.38 -6.04
N PRO A 343 9.77 -18.00 -4.91
CA PRO A 343 9.58 -17.28 -3.65
C PRO A 343 10.89 -16.65 -3.17
N THR A 344 10.78 -15.46 -2.58
CA THR A 344 11.88 -14.82 -1.86
C THR A 344 11.71 -15.03 -0.36
N ARG A 345 12.80 -14.93 0.39
CA ARG A 345 12.83 -15.25 1.81
C ARG A 345 12.76 -14.00 2.69
N PRO A 346 12.17 -14.08 3.90
CA PRO A 346 12.30 -13.02 4.90
C PRO A 346 13.78 -12.70 5.16
N ILE A 347 14.06 -11.50 5.65
CA ILE A 347 15.43 -11.05 5.89
C ILE A 347 15.66 -10.61 7.34
N ASP A 348 16.93 -10.62 7.73
CA ASP A 348 17.45 -10.05 8.96
C ASP A 348 18.63 -9.14 8.62
N PHE A 349 18.46 -7.85 8.85
CA PHE A 349 19.50 -6.84 8.78
C PHE A 349 19.68 -6.10 10.12
N GLY A 350 19.15 -6.66 11.22
CA GLY A 350 19.27 -6.12 12.57
C GLY A 350 18.35 -4.95 12.88
N SER A 351 17.30 -4.71 12.07
CA SER A 351 16.42 -3.55 12.27
C SER A 351 15.61 -3.64 13.57
N ARG A 352 15.20 -4.85 13.94
CA ARG A 352 14.42 -5.11 15.15
C ARG A 352 15.22 -4.77 16.40
N GLU A 353 16.45 -5.29 16.49
CA GLU A 353 17.37 -5.02 17.59
C GLU A 353 17.73 -3.54 17.69
N PHE A 354 17.94 -2.89 16.54
CA PHE A 354 18.14 -1.45 16.50
C PHE A 354 16.93 -0.68 17.05
N CYS A 355 15.71 -1.09 16.69
CA CYS A 355 14.48 -0.46 17.15
C CYS A 355 14.26 -0.61 18.68
N MET A 356 14.75 -1.69 19.31
CA MET A 356 14.62 -1.89 20.77
C MET A 356 15.23 -0.74 21.57
N THR A 357 16.36 -0.19 21.10
CA THR A 357 17.11 0.86 21.82
C THR A 357 16.93 2.26 21.24
N CYS A 358 16.78 2.39 19.92
CA CYS A 358 16.81 3.68 19.22
C CYS A 358 15.71 4.66 19.68
N LYS A 359 14.44 4.25 19.63
CA LYS A 359 13.25 5.02 20.11
C LYS A 359 13.06 6.44 19.52
N ILE A 360 13.86 6.87 18.53
CA ILE A 360 13.80 8.22 17.95
C ILE A 360 12.40 8.54 17.41
N CYS A 361 11.76 7.62 16.69
CA CYS A 361 10.44 7.86 16.12
C CYS A 361 9.34 8.04 17.19
N SER A 362 9.40 7.30 18.30
CA SER A 362 8.46 7.49 19.42
C SER A 362 8.68 8.82 20.13
N THR A 363 9.93 9.26 20.29
CA THR A 363 10.26 10.55 20.89
C THR A 363 9.87 11.73 20.00
N ALA A 364 10.02 11.59 18.67
CA ALA A 364 9.73 12.65 17.72
C ALA A 364 8.23 12.76 17.37
N CYS A 365 7.41 11.74 17.65
CA CYS A 365 6.00 11.74 17.28
C CYS A 365 5.23 12.84 18.03
N PRO A 366 4.71 13.88 17.34
CA PRO A 366 4.07 15.01 18.02
C PRO A 366 2.73 14.64 18.68
N PHE A 367 2.18 13.48 18.33
CA PHE A 367 0.93 12.94 18.89
C PHE A 367 1.15 11.90 19.98
N GLY A 368 2.39 11.45 20.21
CA GLY A 368 2.65 10.31 21.10
C GLY A 368 2.00 9.00 20.63
N ALA A 369 1.66 8.88 19.33
CA ALA A 369 0.98 7.72 18.77
C ALA A 369 1.88 6.48 18.69
N ILE A 370 3.20 6.67 18.52
CA ILE A 370 4.17 5.57 18.45
C ILE A 370 4.63 5.23 19.88
N LYS A 371 4.34 4.02 20.35
CA LYS A 371 4.69 3.59 21.72
C LYS A 371 6.21 3.42 21.91
N THR A 372 6.71 3.96 23.02
CA THR A 372 8.14 3.88 23.42
C THR A 372 8.53 2.54 24.04
N GLY A 373 7.54 1.76 24.51
CA GLY A 373 7.73 0.47 25.16
C GLY A 373 8.24 -0.63 24.23
N ASP A 374 8.41 -1.81 24.79
CA ASP A 374 8.79 -3.02 24.06
C ASP A 374 7.62 -3.52 23.19
N PRO A 375 7.89 -4.32 22.13
CA PRO A 375 6.82 -4.90 21.32
C PRO A 375 5.93 -5.81 22.19
N THR A 376 4.66 -5.93 21.82
CA THR A 376 3.67 -6.71 22.56
C THR A 376 2.84 -7.59 21.63
N TRP A 377 2.38 -8.72 22.16
CA TRP A 377 1.39 -9.59 21.52
C TRP A 377 -0.02 -9.00 21.60
N GLU A 378 -0.29 -8.19 22.62
CA GLU A 378 -1.57 -7.54 22.84
C GLU A 378 -1.76 -6.40 21.83
N ASP A 379 -2.91 -6.39 21.18
CA ASP A 379 -3.41 -5.23 20.45
C ASP A 379 -4.56 -4.62 21.26
N ASP A 380 -4.35 -3.42 21.77
CA ASP A 380 -5.34 -2.68 22.57
C ASP A 380 -6.29 -1.85 21.70
N THR A 381 -6.20 -2.00 20.38
CA THR A 381 -7.03 -1.26 19.43
C THR A 381 -7.94 -2.20 18.64
N ILE A 382 -9.08 -1.67 18.18
CA ILE A 382 -9.91 -2.41 17.22
C ILE A 382 -9.21 -2.57 15.86
N TYR A 383 -8.15 -1.80 15.63
CA TYR A 383 -7.52 -1.55 14.36
C TYR A 383 -6.47 -2.61 13.99
N GLY A 384 -5.55 -2.94 14.91
CA GLY A 384 -4.46 -3.82 14.54
C GLY A 384 -4.82 -5.32 14.58
N ASN A 385 -3.95 -6.12 13.97
CA ASN A 385 -4.13 -7.57 13.88
C ASN A 385 -3.42 -8.26 15.06
N PRO A 386 -4.08 -9.18 15.79
CA PRO A 386 -3.41 -10.02 16.78
C PRO A 386 -2.46 -11.03 16.10
N GLY A 387 -1.75 -11.82 16.91
CA GLY A 387 -0.95 -12.94 16.41
C GLY A 387 0.49 -12.61 16.00
N PHE A 388 1.00 -11.43 16.34
CA PHE A 388 2.43 -11.12 16.17
C PHE A 388 2.97 -10.20 17.28
N LEU A 389 4.26 -10.34 17.59
CA LEU A 389 4.96 -9.53 18.60
C LEU A 389 5.50 -8.23 18.00
N GLY A 390 4.62 -7.23 17.90
CA GLY A 390 4.87 -5.96 17.22
C GLY A 390 4.86 -4.74 18.13
N TRP A 391 5.49 -3.66 17.67
CA TRP A 391 5.21 -2.34 18.25
C TRP A 391 3.83 -1.88 17.77
N ARG A 392 2.94 -1.60 18.71
CA ARG A 392 1.56 -1.17 18.45
C ARG A 392 1.49 0.35 18.45
N CYS A 393 1.01 0.95 17.37
CA CYS A 393 0.69 2.38 17.32
C CYS A 393 -0.70 2.63 17.90
N ASN A 394 -0.84 3.72 18.67
CA ASN A 394 -2.15 4.22 19.05
C ASN A 394 -2.75 5.00 17.87
N TYR A 395 -3.58 4.32 17.09
CA TYR A 395 -4.20 4.91 15.91
C TYR A 395 -5.28 5.95 16.23
N ASP A 396 -5.77 6.05 17.47
CA ASP A 396 -6.68 7.12 17.91
C ASP A 396 -6.02 8.49 17.98
N LEU A 397 -4.71 8.50 18.21
CA LEU A 397 -3.91 9.72 18.28
C LEU A 397 -3.29 10.08 16.93
N CYS A 398 -3.08 9.10 16.06
CA CYS A 398 -2.46 9.32 14.77
C CYS A 398 -3.44 10.06 13.84
N PRO A 399 -3.12 11.27 13.33
CA PRO A 399 -4.02 12.03 12.47
C PRO A 399 -4.22 11.37 11.09
N HIS A 400 -3.41 10.36 10.77
CA HIS A 400 -3.40 9.73 9.46
C HIS A 400 -2.76 8.33 9.50
N CYS A 401 -3.58 7.30 9.66
CA CYS A 401 -3.18 5.93 9.32
C CYS A 401 -4.37 5.17 8.68
N PRO A 402 -4.28 4.75 7.41
CA PRO A 402 -5.05 3.60 6.98
C PRO A 402 -4.51 2.37 7.71
N ILE A 403 -5.39 1.49 8.17
CA ILE A 403 -5.06 0.29 8.96
C ILE A 403 -5.18 -0.96 8.10
#